data_AF-A0A815PWY3-F1
#
_entry.id   AF-A0A815PWY3-F1
#
_cell.length_a   1.000
_cell.length_b   1.000
_cell.length_c   1.000
_cell.angle_alpha   90.00
_cell.angle_beta   90.00
_cell.angle_gamma   90.00
#
_symmetry.space_group_name_H-M   'P 1'
#
loop_
_entity.id
_entity.type
_entity.pdbx_description
1 polymer ?
#
loop_
_entity_poly.entity_id
_entity_poly.type
_entity_poly.pdbx_seq_one_letter_code
_entity_poly.pdbx_strand_id
1 'polypeptide(L)' 'MDSKLKQQRICGLLGGLSFVSTLVYYNSINEIVSEAMVDHSSRIHMVSLDIFHQTIFLENGEWSRSIDYI' A
#
# COMPACT_ATOMS: atom_id res chain seq x y z
N MET A 1 21.28 8.61 -25.16
CA MET A 1 20.22 9.04 -24.22
C MET A 1 19.36 7.81 -23.98
N ASP A 2 19.57 7.18 -22.82
CA ASP A 2 19.25 5.78 -22.57
C ASP A 2 17.74 5.51 -22.61
N SER A 3 17.30 4.58 -23.46
CA SER A 3 15.89 4.21 -23.69
C SER A 3 15.29 3.36 -22.57
N LYS A 4 15.81 3.47 -21.34
CA LYS A 4 15.49 2.59 -20.21
C LYS A 4 14.97 3.33 -18.98
N LEU A 5 14.35 4.49 -19.14
CA LEU A 5 13.35 4.93 -18.16
C LEU A 5 12.12 4.02 -18.30
N LYS A 6 12.22 2.78 -17.79
CA LYS A 6 11.08 1.90 -17.59
C LYS A 6 10.05 2.74 -16.85
N GLN A 7 8.90 2.95 -17.49
CA GLN A 7 7.76 3.66 -16.91
C GLN A 7 7.60 3.20 -15.46
N GLN A 8 7.76 4.12 -14.49
CA GLN A 8 7.60 3.78 -13.07
C GLN A 8 6.20 3.21 -12.90
N ARG A 9 6.14 1.89 -12.64
CA ARG A 9 4.90 1.19 -12.35
C ARG A 9 4.34 1.75 -11.04
N ILE A 10 3.03 1.90 -10.99
CA ILE A 10 2.34 2.36 -9.79
C ILE A 10 2.14 1.16 -8.87
N CYS A 11 2.56 1.27 -7.61
CA CYS A 11 2.27 0.29 -6.58
C CYS A 11 0.93 0.64 -5.92
N GLY A 12 -0.01 -0.30 -5.92
CA GLY A 12 -1.22 -0.20 -5.11
C GLY A 12 -0.95 -0.72 -3.70
N LEU A 13 -1.18 0.10 -2.68
CA LEU A 13 -1.04 -0.27 -1.27
C LEU A 13 -2.42 -0.25 -0.61
N LEU A 14 -3.00 -1.44 -0.43
CA LEU A 14 -4.19 -1.65 0.38
C LEU A 14 -3.75 -1.79 1.84
N GLY A 15 -4.03 -0.78 2.65
CA GLY A 15 -3.59 -0.70 4.04
C GLY A 15 -4.71 -0.25 4.98
N GLY A 16 -4.33 0.32 6.12
CA GLY A 16 -5.27 0.75 7.16
C GLY A 16 -5.63 -0.34 8.17
N LEU A 17 -5.06 -1.55 8.06
CA LEU A 17 -5.31 -2.71 8.94
C LEU A 17 -4.08 -3.08 9.80
N SER A 18 -3.35 -2.17 10.45
CA SER A 18 -3.68 -0.81 10.89
C SER A 18 -3.00 0.29 10.04
N PHE A 19 -3.37 1.56 10.28
CA PHE A 19 -2.70 2.69 9.60
C PHE A 19 -1.21 2.80 9.97
N VAL A 20 -0.86 2.47 11.22
CA VAL A 20 0.52 2.55 11.72
C VAL A 20 1.44 1.59 10.97
N SER A 21 1.02 0.34 10.79
CA SER A 21 1.80 -0.63 10.02
C SER A 21 1.91 -0.22 8.55
N THR A 22 0.84 0.34 7.99
CA THR A 22 0.81 0.80 6.60
C THR A 22 1.83 1.92 6.34
N LEU A 23 2.00 2.85 7.28
CA LEU A 23 3.00 3.91 7.17
C LEU A 23 4.43 3.36 7.13
N VAL A 24 4.72 2.27 7.86
CA VAL A 24 6.02 1.60 7.80
C VAL A 24 6.29 1.08 6.39
N TYR A 25 5.32 0.41 5.77
CA TYR A 25 5.46 -0.06 4.38
C TYR A 25 5.65 1.10 3.40
N TYR A 26 4.85 2.16 3.49
CA TYR A 26 5.02 3.34 2.65
C TYR A 26 6.43 3.92 2.76
N ASN A 27 6.95 4.05 3.98
CA ASN A 27 8.28 4.60 4.22
C ASN A 27 9.37 3.69 3.64
N SER A 28 9.34 2.39 3.97
CA SER A 28 10.35 1.44 3.49
C SER A 28 10.39 1.33 1.97
N ILE A 29 9.23 1.38 1.30
CA ILE A 29 9.20 1.36 -0.17
C ILE A 29 9.90 2.60 -0.75
N ASN A 30 9.68 3.77 -0.16
CA ASN A 30 10.32 5.01 -0.62
C ASN A 30 11.82 5.06 -0.28
N GLU A 31 12.24 4.55 0.88
CA GLU A 31 13.65 4.40 1.24
C GLU A 31 14.39 3.55 0.20
N ILE A 32 13.84 2.37 -0.14
CA ILE A 32 14.43 1.48 -1.16
C ILE A 32 14.54 2.17 -2.53
N VAL A 33 13.52 2.95 -2.93
CA VAL A 33 13.58 3.69 -4.20
C VAL A 33 14.61 4.81 -4.15
N SER A 34 14.70 5.54 -3.05
CA SER A 34 15.69 6.61 -2.86
C SER A 34 17.12 6.08 -2.85
N GLU A 35 17.36 4.91 -2.24
CA GLU A 35 18.65 4.22 -2.26
C GLU A 35 19.07 3.80 -3.68
N ALA A 36 18.11 3.34 -4.49
CA ALA A 36 18.37 2.92 -5.87
C ALA A 36 18.48 4.12 -6.85
N MET A 37 17.78 5.21 -6.55
CA MET A 37 17.63 6.40 -7.38
C MET A 37 17.63 7.63 -6.45
N VAL A 38 18.82 8.22 -6.27
CA VAL A 38 19.05 9.34 -5.33
C VAL A 38 17.97 10.42 -5.49
N ASP A 39 17.29 10.75 -4.39
CA ASP A 39 16.21 11.75 -4.29
C ASP A 39 14.92 11.43 -5.09
N HIS A 40 14.70 10.18 -5.49
CA HIS A 40 13.43 9.74 -6.08
C HIS A 40 12.51 9.08 -5.05
N SER A 41 11.20 9.29 -5.24
CA SER A 41 10.15 8.54 -4.55
C SER A 41 9.56 7.46 -5.45
N SER A 42 8.91 6.49 -4.81
CA SER A 42 8.03 5.55 -5.49
C SER A 42 6.73 6.24 -5.94
N ARG A 43 6.03 5.64 -6.91
CA ARG A 43 4.65 6.02 -7.27
C ARG A 43 3.69 5.06 -6.59
N ILE A 44 2.98 5.53 -5.56
CA ILE A 44 2.05 4.71 -4.76
C ILE A 44 0.64 5.29 -4.84
N HIS A 45 -0.35 4.42 -5.08
CA HIS A 45 -1.75 4.68 -4.74
C HIS A 45 -2.08 3.92 -3.47
N MET A 46 -2.39 4.64 -2.40
CA MET A 46 -2.70 4.03 -1.11
C MET A 46 -4.19 4.17 -0.82
N VAL A 47 -4.83 3.06 -0.47
CA VAL A 47 -6.18 3.04 0.10
C VAL A 47 -6.02 2.60 1.54
N SER A 48 -6.45 3.45 2.48
CA SER A 48 -6.44 3.15 3.90
C SER A 48 -7.85 2.78 4.32
N LEU A 49 -8.05 1.50 4.63
CA LEU A 49 -9.31 0.97 5.11
C LEU A 49 -9.52 1.33 6.58
N ASP A 50 -10.78 1.49 7.00
CA ASP A 50 -11.12 1.51 8.42
C ASP A 50 -11.07 0.08 8.98
N ILE A 51 -10.11 -0.17 9.88
CA ILE A 51 -9.91 -1.45 10.53
C ILE A 51 -11.13 -1.92 11.32
N PHE A 52 -11.93 -1.00 11.85
CA PHE A 52 -13.08 -1.35 12.66
C PHE A 52 -14.09 -2.20 11.86
N HIS A 53 -14.46 -1.76 10.66
CA HIS A 53 -15.40 -2.49 9.81
C HIS A 53 -14.83 -3.84 9.36
N GLN A 54 -13.55 -3.88 8.98
CA GLN A 54 -12.92 -5.14 8.55
C GLN A 54 -12.87 -6.17 9.68
N THR A 55 -12.48 -5.75 10.88
CA THR A 55 -12.43 -6.65 12.04
C THR A 55 -13.81 -7.24 12.36
N ILE A 56 -14.89 -6.45 12.27
CA ILE A 56 -16.26 -6.97 12.47
C ILE A 56 -16.60 -8.09 11.49
N PHE A 57 -16.30 -7.93 10.20
CA PHE A 57 -16.59 -8.96 9.21
C PHE A 57 -15.73 -10.22 9.46
N LEU A 58 -14.45 -10.04 9.76
CA LEU A 58 -13.51 -11.14 9.98
C LEU A 58 -13.83 -11.93 11.26
N GLU A 59 -14.14 -11.26 12.37
CA GLU A 59 -14.49 -11.90 13.65
C GLU A 59 -15.79 -12.70 13.55
N ASN A 60 -16.73 -12.28 12.72
CA ASN A 60 -17.98 -13.00 12.46
C ASN A 60 -17.86 -14.08 11.36
N GLY A 61 -16.68 -14.25 10.76
CA GLY A 61 -16.46 -15.18 9.65
C GLY A 61 -17.17 -14.77 8.35
N GLU A 62 -17.56 -13.51 8.20
CA GLU A 62 -18.25 -12.95 7.03
C GLU A 62 -17.24 -12.60 5.91
N TRP A 63 -16.48 -13.60 5.44
CA TRP A 63 -15.40 -13.41 4.46
C TRP A 63 -15.86 -12.73 3.16
N SER A 64 -17.04 -13.04 2.64
CA SER A 64 -17.57 -12.39 1.43
C SER A 64 -17.77 -10.89 1.63
N ARG A 65 -18.29 -10.48 2.78
CA ARG A 65 -18.52 -9.05 3.10
C ARG A 65 -17.20 -8.33 3.36
N SER A 66 -16.22 -9.03 3.93
CA SER A 66 -14.85 -8.51 4.06
C SER A 66 -14.24 -8.20 2.69
N ILE A 67 -14.44 -9.07 1.69
CA ILE A 67 -13.96 -8.83 0.32
C ILE A 67 -14.72 -7.68 -0.35
N ASP A 68 -16.04 -7.63 -0.23
CA ASP A 68 -16.87 -6.57 -0.86
C ASP A 68 -16.55 -5.17 -0.31
N TYR A 69 -15.96 -5.08 0.89
CA TYR A 69 -15.54 -3.83 1.51
C TYR A 69 -14.19 -3.29 0.98
N ILE A 70 -13.37 -4.13 0.34
CA ILE A 70 -12.05 -3.77 -0.21
C ILE A 70 -12.18 -3.35 -1.68
#